data_AF-A0A2W4K7C5-F1
#
_entry.id   AF-A0A2W4K7C5-F1
#
_cell.length_a   1.000
_cell.length_b   1.000
_cell.length_c   1.000
_cell.angle_alpha   90.00
_cell.angle_beta   90.00
_cell.angle_gamma   90.00
#
_symmetry.space_group_name_H-M   'P 1'
#
loop_
_entity.id
_entity.type
_entity.pdbx_description
1 polymer ?
#
loop_
_entity_poly.entity_id
_entity_poly.type
_entity_poly.pdbx_seq_one_letter_code
_entity_poly.pdbx_strand_id
1 'polypeptide(L)'
;MQYSFPGLNELKSERNDLNEQIRQIQNRISTIESRISLLDGVKNSLLSADGTGLVAACQKAFGKIGWTATVSPNNANELWLNLGEKADVLTHVVKSNAQAKRTDLALLGESVINYWGEHESEPKGLLVACTWSNRPPSERTEPDFTDALAEFAKKKNLCLMTSMQLLCIFKDLELGSIGAEDVRRKIMETSGVLSGFSLT
;
A
#
# COMPACT_ATOMS: atom_id res chain seq x y z
N MET A 1 48.12 -44.56 -8.15
CA MET A 1 48.17 -44.26 -6.71
C MET A 1 47.73 -42.82 -6.52
N GLN A 2 46.68 -42.58 -5.74
CA GLN A 2 46.16 -41.23 -5.50
C GLN A 2 46.87 -40.66 -4.27
N TYR A 3 47.92 -39.86 -4.50
CA TYR A 3 48.66 -39.19 -3.43
C TYR A 3 47.78 -38.09 -2.84
N SER A 4 47.40 -38.21 -1.56
CA SER A 4 46.71 -37.17 -0.79
C SER A 4 47.53 -36.89 0.45
N PHE A 5 47.94 -35.63 0.66
CA PHE A 5 48.64 -35.23 1.88
C PHE A 5 47.66 -34.73 2.95
N PRO A 6 47.96 -34.94 4.25
CA PRO A 6 47.15 -34.40 5.35
C PRO A 6 47.05 -32.87 5.23
N GLY A 7 45.83 -32.32 5.22
CA GLY A 7 45.56 -30.90 4.94
C GLY A 7 44.89 -30.64 3.58
N LEU A 8 45.10 -31.48 2.56
CA LEU A 8 44.40 -31.31 1.27
C LEU A 8 42.89 -31.53 1.39
N ASN A 9 42.49 -32.48 2.24
CA ASN A 9 41.07 -32.76 2.51
C ASN A 9 40.42 -31.66 3.34
N GLU A 10 41.17 -31.06 4.27
CA GLU A 10 40.71 -29.91 5.07
C GLU A 10 40.47 -28.69 4.17
N LEU A 11 41.43 -28.36 3.29
CA LEU A 11 41.27 -27.27 2.31
C LEU A 11 40.11 -27.53 1.33
N LYS A 12 39.88 -28.78 0.92
CA LYS A 12 38.72 -29.15 0.09
C LYS A 12 37.41 -28.98 0.85
N SER A 13 37.37 -29.30 2.14
CA SER A 13 36.21 -29.10 3.00
C SER A 13 35.93 -27.61 3.16
N GLU A 14 36.94 -26.82 3.52
CA GLU A 14 36.82 -25.36 3.68
C GLU A 14 36.33 -24.69 2.40
N ARG A 15 36.87 -25.07 1.24
CA ARG A 15 36.37 -24.59 -0.06
C ARG A 15 34.91 -24.98 -0.29
N ASN A 16 34.49 -26.17 0.10
CA ASN A 16 33.09 -26.59 -0.04
C ASN A 16 32.18 -25.76 0.88
N ASP A 17 32.60 -25.50 2.11
CA ASP A 17 31.86 -24.68 3.07
C ASP A 17 31.73 -23.23 2.57
N LEU A 18 32.82 -22.65 2.04
CA LEU A 18 32.80 -21.32 1.41
C LEU A 18 31.88 -21.28 0.18
N ASN A 19 31.86 -22.33 -0.65
CA ASN A 19 30.94 -22.41 -1.79
C ASN A 19 29.47 -22.48 -1.36
N GLU A 20 29.18 -23.17 -0.26
CA GLU A 20 27.82 -23.21 0.29
C GLU A 20 27.42 -21.85 0.88
N GLN A 21 28.33 -21.17 1.58
CA GLN A 21 28.11 -19.79 2.03
C GLN A 21 27.85 -18.84 0.85
N ILE A 22 28.61 -18.95 -0.25
CA ILE A 22 28.39 -18.17 -1.47
C ILE A 22 26.97 -18.39 -2.00
N ARG A 23 26.51 -19.64 -2.09
CA ARG A 23 25.13 -19.95 -2.53
C ARG A 23 24.06 -19.33 -1.63
N GLN A 24 24.25 -19.43 -0.31
CA GLN A 24 23.32 -18.84 0.66
C GLN A 24 23.27 -17.32 0.54
N ILE A 25 24.44 -16.68 0.39
CA ILE A 25 24.55 -15.23 0.19
C ILE A 25 23.88 -14.81 -1.13
N GLN A 26 24.11 -15.54 -2.22
CA GLN A 26 23.47 -15.26 -3.52
C GLN A 26 21.94 -15.35 -3.44
N ASN A 27 21.39 -16.34 -2.74
CA ASN A 27 19.94 -16.44 -2.52
C ASN A 27 19.40 -15.27 -1.68
N ARG A 28 20.17 -14.81 -0.68
CA ARG A 28 19.80 -13.61 0.09
C ARG A 28 19.83 -12.35 -0.76
N ILE A 29 20.84 -12.19 -1.63
CA ILE A 29 20.95 -11.07 -2.56
C ILE A 29 19.74 -11.04 -3.49
N SER A 30 19.39 -12.15 -4.15
CA SER A 30 18.24 -12.18 -5.07
C SER A 30 16.91 -11.86 -4.37
N THR A 31 16.77 -12.27 -3.11
CA THR A 31 15.62 -11.93 -2.27
C THR A 31 15.56 -10.44 -2.00
N ILE A 32 16.70 -9.80 -1.67
CA ILE A 32 16.78 -8.36 -1.43
C ILE A 32 16.51 -7.58 -2.72
N GLU A 33 17.10 -7.98 -3.85
CA GLU A 33 16.87 -7.34 -5.15
C GLU A 33 15.39 -7.38 -5.55
N SER A 34 14.72 -8.51 -5.31
CA SER A 34 13.28 -8.64 -5.55
C SER A 34 12.46 -7.67 -4.69
N ARG A 35 12.85 -7.47 -3.43
CA ARG A 35 12.20 -6.51 -2.52
C ARG A 35 12.43 -5.07 -2.93
N ILE A 36 13.65 -4.73 -3.36
CA ILE A 36 14.01 -3.39 -3.87
C ILE A 36 13.15 -3.09 -5.11
N SER A 37 13.13 -3.99 -6.08
CA SER A 37 12.35 -3.84 -7.31
C SER A 37 10.85 -3.66 -7.04
N LEU A 38 10.30 -4.43 -6.09
CA LEU A 38 8.90 -4.28 -5.66
C LEU A 38 8.63 -2.89 -5.06
N LEU A 39 9.48 -2.46 -4.12
CA LEU A 39 9.35 -1.17 -3.45
C LEU A 39 9.45 0.00 -4.44
N ASP A 40 10.43 -0.03 -5.34
CA ASP A 40 10.60 1.00 -6.36
C ASP A 40 9.44 1.03 -7.36
N GLY A 41 8.94 -0.14 -7.78
CA GLY A 41 7.79 -0.23 -8.67
C GLY A 41 6.50 0.34 -8.06
N VAL A 42 6.22 0.00 -6.79
CA VAL A 42 5.05 0.51 -6.05
C VAL A 42 5.21 2.00 -5.76
N LYS A 43 6.39 2.45 -5.35
CA LYS A 43 6.73 3.87 -5.16
C LYS A 43 6.43 4.68 -6.41
N ASN A 44 7.00 4.29 -7.55
CA ASN A 44 6.81 5.02 -8.80
C ASN A 44 5.33 5.06 -9.17
N SER A 45 4.62 3.94 -9.04
CA SER A 45 3.21 3.88 -9.44
C SER A 45 2.29 4.68 -8.50
N LEU A 46 2.49 4.64 -7.17
CA LEU A 46 1.69 5.42 -6.22
C LEU A 46 1.92 6.94 -6.33
N LEU A 47 3.09 7.36 -6.82
CA LEU A 47 3.45 8.77 -6.96
C LEU A 47 3.14 9.34 -8.33
N SER A 48 3.30 8.57 -9.43
CA SER A 48 3.22 9.13 -10.78
C SER A 48 2.14 8.52 -11.68
N ALA A 49 1.64 7.30 -11.39
CA ALA A 49 0.66 6.66 -12.26
C ALA A 49 -0.69 7.39 -12.28
N ASP A 50 -1.53 7.04 -13.24
CA ASP A 50 -2.89 7.51 -13.44
C ASP A 50 -3.86 6.35 -13.67
N GLY A 51 -5.15 6.63 -13.45
CA GLY A 51 -6.25 5.70 -13.67
C GLY A 51 -5.97 4.31 -13.11
N THR A 52 -6.04 3.31 -13.99
CA THR A 52 -5.88 1.89 -13.65
C THR A 52 -4.49 1.55 -13.08
N GLY A 53 -3.44 2.28 -13.48
CA GLY A 53 -2.10 2.07 -12.94
C GLY A 53 -2.00 2.46 -11.46
N LEU A 54 -2.64 3.58 -11.09
CA LEU A 54 -2.71 4.03 -9.70
C LEU A 54 -3.56 3.08 -8.83
N VAL A 55 -4.69 2.62 -9.37
CA VAL A 55 -5.57 1.64 -8.70
C VAL A 55 -4.83 0.33 -8.46
N ALA A 56 -4.13 -0.20 -9.46
CA ALA A 56 -3.34 -1.42 -9.33
C ALA A 56 -2.20 -1.28 -8.30
N ALA A 57 -1.60 -0.09 -8.19
CA ALA A 57 -0.59 0.19 -7.16
C ALA A 57 -1.20 0.21 -5.76
N CYS A 58 -2.38 0.84 -5.61
CA CYS A 58 -3.12 0.83 -4.35
C CYS A 58 -3.52 -0.61 -3.96
N GLN A 59 -3.99 -1.41 -4.92
CA GLN A 59 -4.34 -2.81 -4.73
C GLN A 59 -3.17 -3.62 -4.18
N LYS A 60 -1.97 -3.47 -4.77
CA LYS A 60 -0.75 -4.12 -4.26
C LYS A 60 -0.40 -3.67 -2.85
N ALA A 61 -0.54 -2.38 -2.55
CA ALA A 61 -0.24 -1.85 -1.24
C ALA A 61 -1.21 -2.35 -0.16
N PHE A 62 -2.51 -2.36 -0.44
CA PHE A 62 -3.51 -2.95 0.46
C PHE A 62 -3.33 -4.46 0.64
N GLY A 63 -2.90 -5.17 -0.41
CA GLY A 63 -2.47 -6.56 -0.34
C GLY A 63 -1.40 -6.80 0.73
N LYS A 64 -0.39 -5.92 0.82
CA LYS A 64 0.64 -5.98 1.86
C LYS A 64 0.16 -5.58 3.25
N ILE A 65 -0.86 -4.73 3.33
CA ILE A 65 -1.60 -4.46 4.56
C ILE A 65 -2.45 -5.67 4.97
N GLY A 66 -2.48 -6.75 4.19
CA GLY A 66 -3.15 -8.01 4.52
C GLY A 66 -4.62 -8.06 4.11
N TRP A 67 -5.08 -7.09 3.30
CA TRP A 67 -6.39 -7.14 2.68
C TRP A 67 -6.36 -7.96 1.40
N THR A 68 -7.43 -8.70 1.12
CA THR A 68 -7.71 -9.10 -0.26
C THR A 68 -8.35 -7.91 -0.96
N ALA A 69 -7.60 -7.30 -1.89
CA ALA A 69 -8.03 -6.12 -2.64
C ALA A 69 -8.46 -6.53 -4.05
N THR A 70 -9.72 -6.26 -4.41
CA THR A 70 -10.28 -6.52 -5.75
C THR A 70 -10.84 -5.23 -6.34
N VAL A 71 -10.76 -5.07 -7.66
CA VAL A 71 -11.39 -3.92 -8.34
C VAL A 71 -12.91 -4.09 -8.30
N SER A 72 -13.63 -3.01 -7.98
CA SER A 72 -15.09 -3.00 -7.98
C SER A 72 -15.62 -3.35 -9.39
N PRO A 73 -16.62 -4.22 -9.51
CA PRO A 73 -17.22 -4.53 -10.81
C PRO A 73 -17.93 -3.31 -11.44
N ASN A 74 -18.33 -2.34 -10.61
CA ASN A 74 -19.13 -1.20 -11.02
C ASN A 74 -18.29 0.07 -11.26
N ASN A 75 -17.05 0.11 -10.76
CA ASN A 75 -16.20 1.29 -10.85
C ASN A 75 -14.70 0.92 -10.89
N ALA A 76 -14.05 1.20 -12.02
CA ALA A 76 -12.63 0.89 -12.22
C ALA A 76 -11.67 1.69 -11.31
N ASN A 77 -12.16 2.77 -10.69
CA ASN A 77 -11.40 3.56 -9.72
C ASN A 77 -11.66 3.13 -8.27
N GLU A 78 -12.44 2.07 -8.05
CA GLU A 78 -12.73 1.55 -6.72
C GLU A 78 -12.12 0.19 -6.47
N LEU A 79 -11.72 -0.02 -5.22
CA LEU A 79 -11.27 -1.31 -4.70
C LEU A 79 -12.17 -1.75 -3.56
N TRP A 80 -12.55 -3.02 -3.56
CA TRP A 80 -13.15 -3.68 -2.41
C TRP A 80 -12.05 -4.37 -1.63
N LEU A 81 -11.93 -4.04 -0.35
CA LEU A 81 -10.99 -4.66 0.56
C LEU A 81 -11.79 -5.57 1.50
N ASN A 82 -11.42 -6.85 1.55
CA ASN A 82 -12.01 -7.83 2.46
C ASN A 82 -10.96 -8.67 3.18
N LEU A 83 -11.31 -9.13 4.39
CA LEU A 83 -10.62 -10.21 5.09
C LEU A 83 -11.39 -11.54 4.99
N GLY A 84 -12.67 -11.48 4.59
CA GLY A 84 -13.56 -12.64 4.41
C GLY A 84 -14.34 -12.54 3.11
N GLU A 85 -15.61 -12.92 3.13
CA GLU A 85 -16.43 -12.97 1.91
C GLU A 85 -16.99 -11.61 1.48
N LYS A 86 -17.25 -10.70 2.43
CA LYS A 86 -17.82 -9.38 2.18
C LYS A 86 -16.75 -8.29 2.25
N ALA A 87 -16.95 -7.20 1.52
CA ALA A 87 -16.10 -6.03 1.61
C ALA A 87 -16.26 -5.37 2.99
N ASP A 88 -15.16 -5.23 3.71
CA ASP A 88 -15.10 -4.47 4.95
C ASP A 88 -14.78 -3.00 4.66
N VAL A 89 -14.08 -2.71 3.55
CA VAL A 89 -13.74 -1.34 3.10
C VAL A 89 -14.00 -1.19 1.61
N LEU A 90 -14.69 -0.12 1.23
CA LEU A 90 -14.75 0.37 -0.15
C LEU A 90 -13.77 1.53 -0.31
N THR A 91 -12.81 1.37 -1.20
CA THR A 91 -11.79 2.38 -1.45
C THR A 91 -12.03 3.06 -2.78
N HIS A 92 -12.17 4.38 -2.80
CA HIS A 92 -12.22 5.17 -4.03
C HIS A 92 -10.88 5.88 -4.25
N VAL A 93 -10.23 5.62 -5.38
CA VAL A 93 -8.89 6.10 -5.69
C VAL A 93 -8.99 7.25 -6.70
N VAL A 94 -8.45 8.42 -6.34
CA VAL A 94 -8.52 9.62 -7.18
C VAL A 94 -7.15 10.21 -7.41
N LYS A 95 -6.93 10.69 -8.63
CA LYS A 95 -5.81 11.56 -8.95
C LYS A 95 -6.31 13.00 -9.04
N SER A 96 -5.68 13.89 -8.30
CA SER A 96 -5.97 15.33 -8.37
C SER A 96 -4.68 16.11 -8.42
N ASN A 97 -4.61 17.14 -9.26
CA ASN A 97 -3.42 17.99 -9.38
C ASN A 97 -3.33 19.05 -8.26
N ALA A 98 -4.31 19.10 -7.35
CA ALA A 98 -4.34 20.05 -6.23
C ALA A 98 -4.86 19.37 -4.95
N GLN A 99 -6.18 19.25 -4.83
CA GLN A 99 -6.86 18.71 -3.65
C GLN A 99 -7.96 17.73 -4.07
N ALA A 100 -8.28 16.78 -3.20
CA ALA A 100 -9.43 15.90 -3.39
C ALA A 100 -10.73 16.72 -3.48
N LYS A 101 -11.67 16.32 -4.33
CA LYS A 101 -12.92 17.06 -4.53
C LYS A 101 -14.03 16.47 -3.68
N ARG A 102 -14.98 17.32 -3.29
CA ARG A 102 -16.19 16.89 -2.58
C ARG A 102 -17.03 15.91 -3.40
N THR A 103 -17.01 16.04 -4.73
CA THR A 103 -17.69 15.12 -5.65
C THR A 103 -17.22 13.69 -5.48
N ASP A 104 -15.91 13.50 -5.28
CA ASP A 104 -15.32 12.17 -5.14
C ASP A 104 -15.75 11.51 -3.82
N LEU A 105 -15.86 12.31 -2.74
CA LEU A 105 -16.42 11.83 -1.47
C LEU A 105 -17.91 11.48 -1.56
N ALA A 106 -18.66 12.23 -2.35
CA ALA A 106 -20.09 11.96 -2.55
C ALA A 106 -20.30 10.64 -3.30
N LEU A 107 -19.51 10.40 -4.35
CA LEU A 107 -19.51 9.13 -5.10
C LEU A 107 -19.16 7.95 -4.19
N LEU A 108 -18.10 8.08 -3.37
CA LEU A 108 -17.74 7.05 -2.40
C LEU A 108 -18.88 6.78 -1.40
N GLY A 109 -19.52 7.83 -0.89
CA GLY A 109 -20.66 7.69 0.02
C GLY A 109 -21.85 6.97 -0.63
N GLU A 110 -22.12 7.24 -1.90
CA GLU A 110 -23.13 6.53 -2.68
C GLU A 110 -22.76 5.06 -2.87
N SER A 111 -21.51 4.75 -3.22
CA SER A 111 -21.02 3.37 -3.35
C SER A 111 -21.17 2.58 -2.04
N VAL A 112 -20.89 3.19 -0.89
CA VAL A 112 -21.09 2.59 0.44
C VAL A 112 -22.57 2.27 0.70
N ILE A 113 -23.47 3.21 0.41
CA ILE A 113 -24.92 3.02 0.59
C ILE A 113 -25.44 1.91 -0.31
N ASN A 114 -25.04 1.90 -1.58
CA ASN A 114 -25.46 0.89 -2.54
C ASN A 114 -24.98 -0.50 -2.13
N TYR A 115 -23.70 -0.63 -1.74
CA TYR A 115 -23.16 -1.91 -1.27
C TYR A 115 -23.88 -2.41 -0.03
N TRP A 116 -24.17 -1.52 0.94
CA TRP A 116 -24.90 -1.88 2.14
C TRP A 116 -26.32 -2.37 1.83
N GLY A 117 -27.02 -1.70 0.91
CA GLY A 117 -28.35 -2.11 0.47
C GLY A 117 -28.39 -3.47 -0.22
N GLU A 118 -27.33 -3.85 -0.93
CA GLU A 118 -27.23 -5.12 -1.66
C GLU A 118 -26.74 -6.29 -0.78
N HIS A 119 -25.84 -6.02 0.18
CA HIS A 119 -25.10 -7.07 0.91
C HIS A 119 -25.41 -7.12 2.42
N GLU A 120 -26.26 -6.22 2.92
CA GLU A 120 -26.65 -6.08 4.34
C GLU A 120 -25.46 -5.93 5.31
N SER A 121 -24.31 -5.52 4.79
CA SER A 121 -23.09 -5.26 5.55
C SER A 121 -22.61 -3.87 5.18
N GLU A 122 -22.53 -2.95 6.16
CA GLU A 122 -22.07 -1.58 5.93
C GLU A 122 -20.54 -1.55 5.89
N PRO A 123 -19.91 -1.29 4.72
CA PRO A 123 -18.47 -1.21 4.62
C PRO A 123 -17.97 0.17 5.05
N LYS A 124 -16.71 0.24 5.49
CA LYS A 124 -16.03 1.53 5.69
C LYS A 124 -15.72 2.16 4.33
N GLY A 125 -16.03 3.43 4.14
CA GLY A 125 -15.56 4.17 2.97
C GLY A 125 -14.15 4.75 3.19
N LEU A 126 -13.25 4.53 2.24
CA LEU A 126 -11.88 5.05 2.22
C LEU A 126 -11.62 5.84 0.93
N LEU A 127 -11.24 7.11 1.02
CA LEU A 127 -10.76 7.88 -0.12
C LEU A 127 -9.22 7.87 -0.13
N VAL A 128 -8.62 7.42 -1.24
CA VAL A 128 -7.19 7.56 -1.50
C VAL A 128 -6.94 8.65 -2.53
N ALA A 129 -6.34 9.76 -2.10
CA ALA A 129 -6.02 10.88 -2.98
C ALA A 129 -4.54 10.88 -3.39
N CYS A 130 -4.28 10.82 -4.69
CA CYS A 130 -2.97 11.07 -5.27
C CYS A 130 -2.88 12.53 -5.72
N THR A 131 -2.25 13.34 -4.88
CA THR A 131 -2.13 14.80 -5.01
C THR A 131 -0.72 15.26 -5.35
N TRP A 132 0.23 14.33 -5.44
CA TRP A 132 1.66 14.59 -5.59
C TRP A 132 2.19 14.35 -7.02
N SER A 133 1.28 14.11 -7.97
CA SER A 133 1.64 13.58 -9.30
C SER A 133 2.25 14.58 -10.27
N ASN A 134 2.23 15.87 -9.93
CA ASN A 134 2.57 16.99 -10.82
C ASN A 134 3.68 17.89 -10.28
N ARG A 135 4.15 17.68 -9.04
CA ARG A 135 5.27 18.43 -8.43
C ARG A 135 6.07 17.56 -7.47
N PRO A 136 7.39 17.80 -7.32
CA PRO A 136 8.21 17.12 -6.32
C PRO A 136 7.64 17.26 -4.90
N PRO A 137 7.76 16.23 -4.03
CA PRO A 137 7.24 16.31 -2.67
C PRO A 137 7.78 17.46 -1.81
N SER A 138 8.97 17.97 -2.13
CA SER A 138 9.57 19.12 -1.45
C SER A 138 8.91 20.46 -1.76
N GLU A 139 8.14 20.56 -2.85
CA GLU A 139 7.62 21.84 -3.37
C GLU A 139 6.16 22.10 -2.99
N ARG A 140 5.47 21.13 -2.40
CA ARG A 140 4.04 21.25 -2.09
C ARG A 140 3.83 21.55 -0.61
N THR A 141 3.26 22.72 -0.36
CA THR A 141 2.92 23.23 0.97
C THR A 141 1.41 23.25 1.22
N GLU A 142 0.61 22.94 0.20
CA GLU A 142 -0.85 22.96 0.28
C GLU A 142 -1.38 21.70 0.98
N PRO A 143 -2.46 21.82 1.79
CA PRO A 143 -3.06 20.66 2.42
C PRO A 143 -3.73 19.76 1.38
N ASP A 144 -3.62 18.44 1.56
CA ASP A 144 -4.24 17.40 0.72
C ASP A 144 -5.76 17.42 0.72
N PHE A 145 -6.31 17.74 1.88
CA PHE A 145 -7.75 17.78 2.15
C PHE A 145 -8.07 19.12 2.80
N THR A 146 -9.12 19.78 2.34
CA THR A 146 -9.62 21.00 2.99
C THR A 146 -10.33 20.65 4.30
N ASP A 147 -10.39 21.60 5.24
CA ASP A 147 -11.11 21.40 6.51
C ASP A 147 -12.58 21.03 6.28
N ALA A 148 -13.22 21.65 5.30
CA ALA A 148 -14.59 21.35 4.91
C ALA A 148 -14.75 19.89 4.43
N LEU A 149 -13.78 19.36 3.68
CA LEU A 149 -13.80 17.98 3.21
C LEU A 149 -13.55 17.00 4.35
N ALA A 150 -12.61 17.31 5.25
CA ALA A 150 -12.33 16.52 6.44
C ALA A 150 -13.54 16.46 7.38
N GLU A 151 -14.25 17.58 7.58
CA GLU A 151 -15.48 17.62 8.38
C GLU A 151 -16.62 16.83 7.72
N PHE A 152 -16.76 16.92 6.40
CA PHE A 152 -17.74 16.12 5.66
C PHE A 152 -17.46 14.62 5.78
N ALA A 153 -16.20 14.20 5.65
CA ALA A 153 -15.77 12.83 5.86
C ALA A 153 -16.09 12.33 7.28
N LYS A 154 -15.82 13.17 8.30
CA LYS A 154 -16.15 12.86 9.70
C LYS A 154 -17.64 12.58 9.90
N LYS A 155 -18.50 13.45 9.36
CA LYS A 155 -19.97 13.31 9.47
C LYS A 155 -20.50 12.04 8.78
N LYS A 156 -19.78 11.53 7.79
CA LYS A 156 -20.16 10.33 7.02
C LYS A 156 -19.36 9.08 7.41
N ASN A 157 -18.58 9.15 8.50
CA ASN A 157 -17.71 8.06 8.95
C ASN A 157 -16.74 7.53 7.87
N LEU A 158 -16.29 8.41 6.97
CA LEU A 158 -15.35 8.08 5.89
C LEU A 158 -13.92 8.36 6.33
N CYS A 159 -12.98 7.54 5.87
CA CYS A 159 -11.55 7.75 6.07
C CYS A 159 -10.93 8.40 4.83
N LEU A 160 -10.06 9.39 5.02
CA LEU A 160 -9.31 10.06 3.95
C LEU A 160 -7.81 9.78 4.14
N MET A 161 -7.14 9.34 3.09
CA MET A 161 -5.70 9.17 3.11
C MET A 161 -5.08 9.54 1.76
N THR A 162 -3.79 9.85 1.74
CA THR A 162 -3.07 10.11 0.50
C THR A 162 -2.37 8.85 -0.03
N SER A 163 -2.07 8.81 -1.33
CA SER A 163 -1.20 7.78 -1.89
C SER A 163 0.21 7.81 -1.26
N MET A 164 0.65 8.97 -0.77
CA MET A 164 1.90 9.13 -0.04
C MET A 164 1.87 8.44 1.32
N GLN A 165 0.78 8.59 2.08
CA GLN A 165 0.59 7.87 3.33
C GLN A 165 0.53 6.36 3.11
N LEU A 166 -0.16 5.92 2.05
CA LEU A 166 -0.21 4.51 1.67
C LEU A 166 1.18 3.96 1.32
N LEU A 167 2.01 4.75 0.63
CA LEU A 167 3.39 4.41 0.34
C LEU A 167 4.25 4.32 1.61
N CYS A 168 4.10 5.26 2.54
CA CYS A 168 4.82 5.24 3.81
C CYS A 168 4.47 3.99 4.63
N ILE A 169 3.17 3.68 4.72
CA ILE A 169 2.66 2.45 5.34
C ILE A 169 3.28 1.21 4.67
N PHE A 170 3.28 1.16 3.34
CA PHE A 170 3.85 0.03 2.59
C PHE A 170 5.34 -0.15 2.89
N LYS A 171 6.10 0.94 2.88
CA LYS A 171 7.53 0.95 3.20
C LYS A 171 7.77 0.48 4.64
N ASP A 172 7.03 1.02 5.61
CA ASP A 172 7.19 0.69 7.02
C ASP A 172 6.81 -0.78 7.32
N LEU A 173 5.81 -1.33 6.61
CA LEU A 173 5.48 -2.76 6.66
C LEU A 173 6.59 -3.63 6.08
N GLU A 174 7.15 -3.26 4.92
CA GLU A 174 8.25 -3.99 4.29
C GLU A 174 9.53 -3.94 5.14
N LEU A 175 9.72 -2.89 5.94
CA LEU A 175 10.83 -2.76 6.89
C LEU A 175 10.54 -3.42 8.26
N GLY A 176 9.32 -3.89 8.49
CA GLY A 176 8.91 -4.50 9.77
C GLY A 176 8.75 -3.50 10.91
N SER A 177 8.64 -2.21 10.61
CA SER A 177 8.52 -1.13 11.60
C SER A 177 7.11 -0.99 12.17
N ILE A 178 6.09 -1.51 11.46
CA ILE A 178 4.68 -1.49 11.89
C ILE A 178 4.00 -2.82 11.59
N GLY A 179 2.98 -3.17 12.37
CA GLY A 179 2.14 -4.35 12.14
C GLY A 179 1.01 -4.07 11.16
N ALA A 180 0.72 -5.00 10.25
CA ALA A 180 -0.36 -4.88 9.28
C ALA A 180 -1.73 -4.73 9.96
N GLU A 181 -1.97 -5.43 11.07
CA GLU A 181 -3.22 -5.34 11.83
C GLU A 181 -3.45 -3.96 12.43
N ASP A 182 -2.40 -3.32 12.98
CA ASP A 182 -2.50 -1.98 13.55
C ASP A 182 -2.87 -0.95 12.49
N VAL A 183 -2.32 -1.10 11.28
CA VAL A 183 -2.67 -0.25 10.14
C VAL A 183 -4.14 -0.44 9.76
N ARG A 184 -4.61 -1.69 9.65
CA ARG A 184 -6.01 -1.99 9.34
C ARG A 184 -6.95 -1.39 10.37
N ARG A 185 -6.66 -1.60 11.66
CA ARG A 185 -7.45 -1.06 12.77
C ARG A 185 -7.51 0.47 12.69
N LYS A 186 -6.37 1.15 12.47
CA LYS A 186 -6.33 2.61 12.28
C LYS A 186 -7.20 3.07 11.12
N ILE A 187 -7.17 2.38 9.97
CA ILE A 187 -8.01 2.73 8.81
C ILE A 187 -9.51 2.61 9.15
N MET A 188 -9.90 1.53 9.83
CA MET A 188 -11.30 1.27 10.21
C MET A 188 -11.83 2.29 11.23
N GLU A 189 -11.02 2.60 12.24
CA GLU A 189 -11.37 3.52 13.34
C GLU A 189 -11.34 5.00 12.92
N THR A 190 -10.54 5.34 11.90
CA THR A 190 -10.39 6.73 11.48
C THR A 190 -11.67 7.25 10.81
N SER A 191 -12.14 8.39 11.29
CA SER A 191 -13.21 9.17 10.68
C SER A 191 -12.65 10.57 10.37
N GLY A 192 -12.62 10.94 9.08
CA GLY A 192 -11.86 12.09 8.58
C GLY A 192 -10.49 11.69 8.05
N VAL A 193 -9.51 12.59 8.20
CA VAL A 193 -8.14 12.39 7.68
C VAL A 193 -7.34 11.45 8.57
N LEU A 194 -6.73 10.44 7.96
CA LEU A 194 -5.80 9.52 8.61
C LEU A 194 -4.58 10.28 9.12
N SER A 195 -4.32 10.18 10.42
CA SER A 195 -3.18 10.83 11.06
C SER A 195 -1.92 9.98 11.00
N GLY A 196 -0.77 10.61 10.70
CA GLY A 196 0.55 9.98 10.68
C GLY A 196 1.02 9.55 9.28
N PHE A 197 2.07 8.73 9.24
CA PHE A 197 2.69 8.15 8.04
C PHE A 197 3.17 9.19 7.01
N SER A 198 4.02 10.11 7.48
CA SER A 198 4.67 11.11 6.63
C SER A 198 6.08 10.66 6.22
N LEU A 199 6.55 11.12 5.05
CA LEU A 199 7.96 11.10 4.69
C LEU A 199 8.72 12.08 5.60
N THR A 200 9.09 11.64 6.79
CA THR A 200 10.14 12.31 7.61
C THR A 200 11.51 11.86 7.16
#